data_AF-A0A529KYN3-F1
#
_entry.id   AF-A0A529KYN3-F1
#
_cell.length_a   1.000
_cell.length_b   1.000
_cell.length_c   1.000
_cell.angle_alpha   90.00
_cell.angle_beta   90.00
_cell.angle_gamma   90.00
#
_symmetry.space_group_name_H-M   'P 1'
#
loop_
_entity.id
_entity.type
_entity.pdbx_description
1 polymer ?
#
loop_
_entity_poly.entity_id
_entity_poly.type
_entity_poly.pdbx_seq_one_letter_code
_entity_poly.pdbx_strand_id
1 'polypeptide(L)'
;MDAKTFDSKSLLDSLFENGILFESGVDGLYGRSGAFEEVIERFERLVTRLGAPDKATRIHFPPGMSRATLEKSGYMKSFPQLAGCVHSFMGGEREHAQLLGMIADGGDWTELQKATDVALTPAACYPLYPTVAARGPVPA
;
A
#
# COMPACT_ATOMS: atom_id res chain seq x y z
N MET A 1 13.98 -12.99 24.52
CA MET A 1 12.60 -12.62 24.91
C MET A 1 11.77 -13.89 24.88
N ASP A 2 11.07 -14.19 25.97
CA ASP A 2 10.16 -15.33 26.05
C ASP A 2 8.86 -14.97 25.30
N ALA A 3 8.41 -15.83 24.38
CA ALA A 3 7.22 -15.55 23.55
C ALA A 3 5.92 -15.43 24.37
N LYS A 4 5.97 -15.83 25.64
CA LYS A 4 4.83 -15.82 26.58
C LYS A 4 4.54 -14.45 27.22
N THR A 5 5.42 -13.46 27.07
CA THR A 5 5.26 -12.11 27.66
C THR A 5 5.22 -11.00 26.61
N PHE A 6 4.88 -11.33 25.37
CA PHE A 6 4.83 -10.35 24.29
C PHE A 6 3.57 -9.47 24.42
N ASP A 7 3.78 -8.17 24.58
CA ASP A 7 2.74 -7.15 24.41
C ASP A 7 3.08 -6.28 23.19
N SER A 8 2.18 -6.23 22.20
CA SER A 8 2.41 -5.53 20.94
C SER A 8 2.49 -4.02 21.11
N LYS A 9 1.79 -3.44 22.09
CA LYS A 9 1.91 -2.02 22.42
C LYS A 9 3.27 -1.71 23.01
N SER A 10 3.71 -2.50 24.00
CA SER A 10 5.05 -2.36 24.57
C SER A 10 6.17 -2.51 23.52
N LEU A 11 5.99 -3.38 22.51
CA LEU A 11 6.96 -3.50 21.43
C LEU A 11 6.96 -2.27 20.52
N LEU A 12 5.78 -1.79 20.09
CA LEU A 12 5.68 -0.65 19.19
C LEU A 12 6.33 0.60 19.81
N ASP A 13 6.01 0.88 21.08
CA ASP A 13 6.61 1.97 21.83
C ASP A 13 8.14 1.81 21.91
N SER A 14 8.61 0.61 22.22
CA SER A 14 10.05 0.29 22.23
C SER A 14 10.71 0.53 20.87
N LEU A 15 10.04 0.25 19.76
CA LEU A 15 10.60 0.47 18.41
C LEU A 15 10.76 1.96 18.10
N PHE A 16 9.85 2.81 18.58
CA PHE A 16 10.01 4.27 18.48
C PHE A 16 11.12 4.78 19.41
N GLU A 17 11.10 4.38 20.68
CA GLU A 17 12.10 4.79 21.67
C GLU A 17 13.54 4.45 21.25
N ASN A 18 13.71 3.36 20.50
CA ASN A 18 15.03 2.91 20.02
C ASN A 18 15.35 3.39 18.59
N GLY A 19 14.54 4.27 17.99
CA GLY A 19 14.78 4.82 16.65
C GLY A 19 14.74 3.79 15.53
N ILE A 20 14.04 2.67 15.73
CA ILE A 20 13.84 1.63 14.72
C ILE A 20 12.71 2.04 13.77
N LEU A 21 11.65 2.63 14.32
CA LEU A 21 10.55 3.25 13.60
C LEU A 21 10.49 4.75 13.90
N PHE A 22 9.86 5.50 13.01
CA PHE A 22 9.64 6.94 13.13
C PHE A 22 8.17 7.26 12.89
N GLU A 23 7.55 8.02 13.79
CA GLU A 23 6.15 8.42 13.67
C GLU A 23 5.95 9.33 12.44
N SER A 24 4.88 9.09 11.68
CA SER A 24 4.46 10.00 10.59
C SER A 24 3.27 10.89 10.99
N GLY A 25 2.79 10.77 12.23
CA GLY A 25 1.53 11.37 12.68
C GLY A 25 0.26 10.60 12.29
N VAL A 26 0.39 9.40 11.71
CA VAL A 26 -0.74 8.52 11.35
C VAL A 26 -0.47 7.11 11.85
N ASP A 27 -1.41 6.55 12.62
CA ASP A 27 -1.29 5.17 13.12
C ASP A 27 -1.22 4.16 11.97
N GLY A 28 -0.26 3.24 12.07
CA GLY A 28 0.03 2.24 11.04
C GLY A 28 0.89 2.75 9.87
N LEU A 29 1.21 4.05 9.82
CA LEU A 29 2.11 4.62 8.81
C LEU A 29 3.38 5.14 9.50
N TYR A 30 4.47 4.40 9.33
CA TYR A 30 5.72 4.69 10.04
C TYR A 30 6.90 4.75 9.07
N GLY A 31 7.79 5.71 9.31
CA GLY A 31 9.14 5.69 8.75
C GLY A 31 9.94 4.53 9.34
N ARG A 32 10.89 4.00 8.57
CA ARG A 32 11.67 2.82 8.95
C ARG A 32 13.16 3.14 8.90
N SER A 33 13.88 2.76 9.94
CA SER A 33 15.34 2.89 10.01
C SER A 33 16.05 1.97 9.01
N GLY A 34 17.31 2.27 8.72
CA GLY A 34 18.15 1.38 7.91
C GLY A 34 18.31 -0.01 8.53
N ALA A 35 18.35 -0.11 9.87
CA ALA A 35 18.42 -1.39 10.57
C ALA A 35 17.14 -2.23 10.36
N PHE A 36 15.97 -1.59 10.37
CA PHE A 36 14.71 -2.26 10.06
C PHE A 36 14.69 -2.77 8.62
N GLU A 37 15.04 -1.91 7.66
CA GLU A 37 15.07 -2.26 6.24
C GLU A 37 16.11 -3.35 5.93
N GLU A 38 17.26 -3.37 6.62
CA GLU A 38 18.25 -4.44 6.47
C GLU A 38 17.70 -5.82 6.87
N VAL A 39 16.87 -5.90 7.91
CA VAL A 39 16.19 -7.15 8.30
C VAL A 39 15.25 -7.62 7.19
N ILE A 40 14.44 -6.71 6.64
CA ILE A 40 13.52 -7.01 5.53
C ILE A 40 14.31 -7.49 4.32
N GLU A 41 15.36 -6.76 3.91
CA GLU A 41 16.17 -7.11 2.75
C GLU A 41 16.83 -8.50 2.90
N ARG A 42 17.42 -8.80 4.07
CA ARG A 42 18.03 -10.11 4.33
C ARG A 42 16.99 -11.24 4.29
N PHE A 43 15.79 -10.99 4.80
CA PHE A 43 14.68 -11.94 4.74
C PHE A 43 14.22 -12.18 3.29
N GLU A 44 14.04 -11.13 2.49
CA GLU A 44 13.68 -11.24 1.08
C GLU A 44 14.72 -12.01 0.26
N ARG A 45 16.02 -11.76 0.52
CA ARG A 45 17.12 -12.52 -0.10
C ARG A 45 17.05 -14.00 0.28
N LEU A 46 16.72 -14.33 1.54
CA LEU A 46 16.55 -15.71 1.99
C LEU A 46 15.39 -16.40 1.28
N VAL A 47 14.19 -15.78 1.26
CA VAL A 47 13.01 -16.31 0.58
C VAL A 47 13.30 -16.53 -0.91
N THR A 48 13.96 -15.57 -1.54
CA THR A 48 14.41 -15.63 -2.93
C THR A 48 15.32 -16.82 -3.20
N ARG A 49 16.30 -17.06 -2.33
CA ARG A 49 17.23 -18.19 -2.47
C ARG A 49 16.51 -19.53 -2.32
N LEU A 50 15.58 -19.64 -1.36
CA LEU A 50 14.83 -20.86 -1.12
C LEU A 50 13.88 -21.21 -2.27
N GLY A 51 13.24 -20.22 -2.89
CA GLY A 51 12.36 -20.41 -4.05
C GLY A 51 13.08 -20.49 -5.41
N ALA A 52 14.42 -20.38 -5.45
CA ALA A 52 15.17 -20.42 -6.71
C ALA A 52 14.94 -21.68 -7.57
N PRO A 53 14.78 -22.90 -6.99
CA PRO A 53 14.50 -24.11 -7.77
C PRO A 53 13.19 -24.07 -8.57
N ASP A 54 12.20 -23.27 -8.15
CA ASP A 54 10.89 -23.17 -8.81
C ASP A 54 10.96 -22.42 -10.15
N LYS A 55 12.07 -21.70 -10.41
CA LYS A 55 12.28 -20.90 -11.62
C LYS A 55 11.10 -19.96 -11.94
N ALA A 56 10.41 -19.48 -10.90
CA ALA A 56 9.27 -18.58 -11.04
C ALA A 56 9.70 -17.24 -11.68
N THR A 57 8.83 -16.69 -12.53
CA THR A 57 9.02 -15.34 -13.07
C THR A 57 8.84 -14.33 -11.94
N ARG A 58 9.83 -13.45 -11.74
CA ARG A 58 9.75 -12.35 -10.78
C ARG A 58 9.02 -11.17 -11.39
N ILE A 59 7.96 -10.73 -10.73
CA ILE A 59 7.15 -9.59 -11.15
C ILE A 59 7.01 -8.65 -9.96
N HIS A 60 7.34 -7.37 -10.18
CA HIS A 60 7.18 -6.32 -9.19
C HIS A 60 6.08 -5.39 -9.67
N PHE A 61 4.93 -5.44 -9.00
CA PHE A 61 3.85 -4.50 -9.25
C PHE A 61 4.06 -3.23 -8.41
N PRO A 62 3.65 -2.05 -8.91
CA PRO A 62 3.66 -0.83 -8.12
C PRO A 62 2.67 -0.94 -6.94
N PRO A 63 2.79 -0.06 -5.92
CA PRO A 63 1.85 -0.05 -4.79
C PRO A 63 0.42 0.31 -5.21
N GLY A 64 0.22 0.93 -6.38
CA GLY A 64 -1.10 1.16 -6.97
C GLY A 64 -1.50 0.11 -8.00
N MET A 65 -2.79 -0.15 -8.14
CA MET A 65 -3.37 -1.00 -9.18
C MET A 65 -4.58 -0.32 -9.84
N SER A 66 -5.05 -0.88 -10.96
CA SER A 66 -6.28 -0.39 -11.60
C SER A 66 -7.49 -0.58 -10.69
N ARG A 67 -8.24 0.50 -10.47
CA ARG A 67 -9.52 0.49 -9.74
C ARG A 67 -10.53 -0.47 -10.39
N ALA A 68 -10.56 -0.54 -11.72
CA ALA A 68 -11.43 -1.47 -12.44
C ALA A 68 -11.06 -2.95 -12.16
N THR A 69 -9.77 -3.27 -11.98
CA THR A 69 -9.34 -4.62 -11.57
C THR A 69 -9.77 -4.92 -10.13
N LEU A 70 -9.68 -3.95 -9.22
CA LEU A 70 -10.12 -4.08 -7.83
C LEU A 70 -11.64 -4.35 -7.74
N GLU A 71 -12.44 -3.66 -8.56
CA GLU A 71 -13.89 -3.87 -8.62
C GLU A 71 -14.22 -5.26 -9.20
N LYS A 72 -13.57 -5.62 -10.31
CA LYS A 72 -13.79 -6.89 -11.01
C LYS A 72 -13.39 -8.11 -10.17
N SER A 73 -12.38 -7.98 -9.29
CA SER A 73 -11.97 -9.06 -8.40
C SER A 73 -12.98 -9.37 -7.30
N GLY A 74 -14.01 -8.52 -7.14
CA GLY A 74 -15.01 -8.65 -6.07
C GLY A 74 -14.55 -8.08 -4.73
N TYR A 75 -13.37 -7.45 -4.65
CA TYR A 75 -12.84 -6.91 -3.39
C TYR A 75 -13.85 -5.97 -2.71
N MET A 76 -14.47 -5.08 -3.48
CA MET A 76 -15.46 -4.12 -2.97
C MET A 76 -16.72 -4.78 -2.40
N LYS A 77 -17.00 -6.04 -2.75
CA LYS A 77 -18.13 -6.80 -2.16
C LYS A 77 -17.75 -7.43 -0.82
N SER A 78 -16.46 -7.64 -0.56
CA SER A 78 -15.97 -8.36 0.61
C SER A 78 -15.37 -7.45 1.68
N PHE A 79 -14.51 -6.51 1.27
CA PHE A 79 -13.74 -5.66 2.17
C PHE A 79 -13.76 -4.17 1.77
N PRO A 80 -14.93 -3.56 1.52
CA PRO A 80 -15.00 -2.16 1.10
C PRO A 80 -14.38 -1.20 2.12
N GLN A 81 -14.43 -1.53 3.41
CA GLN A 81 -13.85 -0.74 4.50
C GLN A 81 -12.32 -0.69 4.50
N LEU A 82 -11.65 -1.57 3.75
CA LEU A 82 -10.19 -1.63 3.64
C LEU A 82 -9.68 -1.09 2.29
N ALA A 83 -10.59 -0.66 1.40
CA ALA A 83 -10.23 -0.16 0.09
C ALA A 83 -9.76 1.30 0.15
N GLY A 84 -8.55 1.57 -0.36
CA GLY A 84 -8.01 2.92 -0.53
C GLY A 84 -7.98 3.33 -2.01
N CYS A 85 -8.73 4.37 -2.38
CA CYS A 85 -8.75 4.92 -3.74
C CYS A 85 -7.94 6.21 -3.83
N VAL A 86 -7.13 6.35 -4.89
CA VAL A 86 -6.36 7.57 -5.14
C VAL A 86 -7.30 8.60 -5.76
N HIS A 87 -7.34 9.78 -5.16
CA HIS A 87 -8.04 10.94 -5.69
C HIS A 87 -7.03 12.01 -6.14
N SER A 88 -7.39 12.79 -7.15
CA SER A 88 -6.58 13.92 -7.64
C SER A 88 -7.44 15.15 -7.90
N PHE A 89 -6.84 16.33 -7.79
CA PHE A 89 -7.45 17.56 -8.26
C PHE A 89 -7.47 17.55 -9.79
N MET A 90 -8.65 17.78 -10.37
CA MET A 90 -8.87 17.77 -11.83
C MET A 90 -9.49 19.09 -12.31
N GLY A 91 -9.50 20.13 -11.47
CA GLY A 91 -10.01 21.46 -11.81
C GLY A 91 -9.01 22.29 -12.61
N GLY A 92 -9.46 23.44 -13.12
CA GLY A 92 -8.60 24.43 -13.76
C GLY A 92 -8.18 25.54 -12.80
N GLU A 93 -7.67 26.64 -13.35
CA GLU A 93 -7.16 27.78 -12.57
C GLU A 93 -8.17 28.36 -11.57
N ARG A 94 -9.45 28.44 -11.96
CA ARG A 94 -10.50 28.97 -11.08
C ARG A 94 -10.70 28.06 -9.87
N GLU A 95 -10.82 26.76 -10.09
CA GLU A 95 -11.03 25.78 -9.03
C GLU A 95 -9.77 25.63 -8.17
N HIS A 96 -8.59 25.88 -8.74
CA HIS A 96 -7.33 25.91 -8.00
C HIS A 96 -7.28 27.13 -7.06
N ALA A 97 -7.68 28.32 -7.53
CA ALA A 97 -7.80 29.49 -6.67
C ALA A 97 -8.79 29.26 -5.52
N GLN A 98 -9.92 28.59 -5.80
CA GLN A 98 -10.87 28.16 -4.77
C GLN A 98 -10.21 27.20 -3.76
N LEU A 99 -9.50 26.18 -4.24
CA LEU A 99 -8.78 25.22 -3.40
C LEU A 99 -7.82 25.92 -2.43
N LEU A 100 -7.05 26.89 -2.93
CA LEU A 100 -6.14 27.67 -2.10
C LEU A 100 -6.88 28.51 -1.04
N GLY A 101 -8.02 29.09 -1.41
CA GLY A 101 -8.91 29.78 -0.46
C GLY A 101 -9.40 28.85 0.66
N MET A 102 -9.85 27.63 0.30
CA MET A 102 -10.29 26.63 1.29
C MET A 102 -9.16 26.25 2.24
N ILE A 103 -7.92 26.06 1.76
CA ILE A 103 -6.76 25.80 2.61
C ILE A 103 -6.51 26.97 3.58
N ALA A 104 -6.53 28.21 3.07
CA ALA A 104 -6.26 29.40 3.88
C ALA A 104 -7.31 29.60 5.00
N ASP A 105 -8.57 29.29 4.71
CA ASP A 105 -9.69 29.42 5.65
C ASP A 105 -9.84 28.19 6.58
N GLY A 106 -8.96 27.18 6.44
CA GLY A 106 -9.02 25.94 7.23
C GLY A 106 -10.18 25.01 6.86
N GLY A 107 -10.76 25.18 5.67
CA GLY A 107 -11.82 24.34 5.12
C GLY A 107 -11.31 23.02 4.53
N ASP A 108 -12.25 22.13 4.21
CA ASP A 108 -11.94 20.82 3.63
C ASP A 108 -11.71 20.92 2.11
N TRP A 109 -10.47 21.23 1.71
CA TRP A 109 -10.05 21.29 0.32
C TRP A 109 -10.20 19.95 -0.44
N THR A 110 -10.36 18.82 0.27
CA THR A 110 -10.48 17.51 -0.36
C THR A 110 -11.79 17.33 -1.12
N GLU A 111 -12.80 18.16 -0.88
CA GLU A 111 -14.06 18.18 -1.66
C GLU A 111 -13.84 18.46 -3.15
N LEU A 112 -12.73 19.11 -3.53
CA LEU A 112 -12.37 19.38 -4.92
C LEU A 112 -11.61 18.23 -5.59
N GLN A 113 -11.32 17.15 -4.86
CA GLN A 113 -10.66 15.97 -5.37
C GLN A 113 -11.67 15.06 -6.09
N LYS A 114 -11.21 14.39 -7.15
CA LYS A 114 -11.99 13.39 -7.89
C LYS A 114 -11.27 12.05 -7.90
N ALA A 115 -12.04 10.97 -7.80
CA ALA A 115 -11.51 9.62 -7.87
C ALA A 115 -10.78 9.40 -9.20
N THR A 116 -9.60 8.79 -9.14
CA THR A 116 -8.82 8.37 -10.31
C THR A 116 -9.14 6.91 -10.68
N ASP A 117 -8.46 6.40 -11.70
CA ASP A 117 -8.50 4.97 -12.05
C ASP A 117 -7.50 4.11 -11.26
N VAL A 118 -6.89 4.67 -10.20
CA VAL A 118 -5.90 4.02 -9.35
C VAL A 118 -6.45 3.78 -7.95
N ALA A 119 -6.21 2.59 -7.44
CA ALA A 119 -6.41 2.22 -6.04
C ALA A 119 -5.11 1.69 -5.44
N LEU A 120 -4.93 1.83 -4.13
CA LEU A 120 -3.84 1.15 -3.43
C LEU A 120 -4.06 -0.37 -3.51
N THR A 121 -3.01 -1.10 -3.82
CA THR A 121 -3.06 -2.55 -3.99
C THR A 121 -3.26 -3.21 -2.63
N PRO A 122 -4.44 -3.81 -2.34
CA PRO A 122 -4.71 -4.37 -1.02
C PRO A 122 -4.02 -5.72 -0.78
N ALA A 123 -3.66 -6.43 -1.86
CA ALA A 123 -2.83 -7.62 -1.82
C ALA A 123 -2.05 -7.76 -3.13
N ALA A 124 -0.77 -8.14 -3.03
CA ALA A 124 0.16 -8.20 -4.16
C ALA A 124 -0.27 -9.15 -5.29
N CYS A 125 -1.16 -10.10 -5.02
CA CYS A 125 -1.68 -11.04 -5.99
C CYS A 125 -2.73 -10.46 -6.95
N TYR A 126 -3.44 -9.38 -6.58
CA TYR A 126 -4.55 -8.86 -7.40
C TYR A 126 -4.12 -8.46 -8.83
N PRO A 127 -3.01 -7.73 -9.02
CA PRO A 127 -2.53 -7.41 -10.36
C PRO A 127 -2.02 -8.63 -11.13
N LEU A 128 -1.60 -9.70 -10.44
CA LEU A 128 -1.07 -10.91 -11.08
C LEU A 128 -2.13 -11.66 -11.88
N TYR A 129 -3.36 -11.76 -11.35
CA TYR A 129 -4.43 -12.54 -12.00
C TYR A 129 -4.71 -12.14 -13.46
N PRO A 130 -4.96 -10.85 -13.79
CA PRO A 130 -5.15 -10.45 -15.18
C PRO A 130 -3.87 -10.61 -16.01
N THR A 131 -2.68 -10.39 -15.44
CA THR A 131 -1.39 -10.57 -16.15
C THR A 131 -1.20 -12.02 -16.59
N VAL A 132 -1.53 -12.99 -15.73
CA VAL A 132 -1.45 -14.41 -16.06
C VAL A 132 -2.56 -14.81 -17.04
N ALA A 133 -3.81 -14.38 -16.80
CA ALA A 133 -4.93 -14.69 -17.67
C ALA A 133 -4.75 -14.20 -19.11
N ALA A 134 -4.05 -13.07 -19.32
CA ALA A 134 -3.73 -12.55 -20.64
C ALA A 134 -2.83 -13.47 -21.48
N ARG A 135 -2.16 -14.46 -20.86
CA ARG A 135 -1.34 -15.46 -21.55
C ARG A 135 -2.15 -16.63 -22.12
N GLY A 136 -3.45 -16.66 -21.87
CA GLY A 136 -4.36 -17.71 -22.32
C GLY A 136 -4.51 -18.86 -21.32
N PRO A 137 -5.25 -19.92 -21.71
CA PRO A 137 -5.50 -21.07 -20.86
C PRO A 137 -4.21 -21.77 -20.42
N VAL A 138 -4.19 -22.27 -19.19
CA VAL A 138 -3.10 -23.14 -18.71
C VAL A 138 -3.14 -24.43 -19.54
N PRO A 139 -2.01 -24.88 -20.11
CA PRO A 139 -1.95 -26.17 -20.79
C PRO A 139 -2.41 -27.31 -19.86
N ALA A 140 -3.10 -28.29 -20.44
CA ALA A 140 -3.58 -29.48 -19.74
C ALA A 140 -2.42 -30.37 -19.25
#